data_AF-C0P386-F1
#
_entry.id   AF-C0P386-F1
#
_cell.length_a   1.000
_cell.length_b   1.000
_cell.length_c   1.000
_cell.angle_alpha   90.00
_cell.angle_beta   90.00
_cell.angle_gamma   90.00
#
_symmetry.space_group_name_H-M   'P 1'
#
loop_
_entity.id
_entity.type
_entity.pdbx_description
1 polymer ?
#
loop_
_entity_poly.entity_id
_entity_poly.type
_entity_poly.pdbx_seq_one_letter_code
_entity_poly.pdbx_strand_id
1 'polypeptide(L)'
;MSCDSQSKTSVSSSSRAHTKVDLSKLELTALLRYWRHFNLDACPNPSREQLVDAVQRHFTAQQLDELQVIVSFVQAAKRLKTTMKVA
;
A
#
# COMPACT_ATOMS: atom_id res chain seq x y z
N MET A 1 6.36 30.87 -48.11
CA MET A 1 7.48 30.00 -47.67
C MET A 1 8.29 30.80 -46.65
N SER A 2 8.67 30.39 -45.45
CA SER A 2 8.30 29.35 -44.49
C SER A 2 9.10 29.69 -43.22
N CYS A 3 8.52 29.51 -42.03
CA CYS A 3 9.16 29.23 -40.72
C CYS A 3 10.18 30.22 -40.10
N ASP A 4 9.97 30.60 -38.83
CA ASP A 4 10.94 30.25 -37.77
C ASP A 4 10.34 30.22 -36.34
N SER A 5 10.67 29.13 -35.65
CA SER A 5 10.78 28.84 -34.22
C SER A 5 9.80 29.45 -33.20
N GLN A 6 8.84 28.62 -32.79
CA GLN A 6 8.42 28.57 -31.38
C GLN A 6 8.90 27.24 -30.78
N SER A 7 9.75 27.32 -29.76
CA SER A 7 10.07 26.17 -28.90
C SER A 7 10.22 26.65 -27.46
N LYS A 8 9.09 27.00 -26.84
CA LYS A 8 8.95 26.88 -25.38
C LYS A 8 8.52 25.45 -25.10
N THR A 9 9.49 24.56 -24.92
CA THR A 9 9.27 23.29 -24.26
C THR A 9 9.02 23.58 -22.78
N SER A 10 7.78 23.97 -22.47
CA SER A 10 7.28 23.78 -21.12
C SER A 10 7.35 22.28 -20.87
N VAL A 11 8.36 21.85 -20.14
CA VAL A 11 8.39 20.53 -19.54
C VAL A 11 7.19 20.48 -18.61
N SER A 12 6.07 20.01 -19.13
CA SER A 12 4.94 19.61 -18.31
C SER A 12 5.52 18.63 -17.30
N SER A 13 5.67 19.09 -16.07
CA SER A 13 5.99 18.25 -14.93
C SER A 13 4.95 17.15 -14.93
N SER A 14 5.32 16.00 -15.52
CA SER A 14 4.49 14.82 -15.60
C SER A 14 3.95 14.63 -14.19
N SER A 15 2.64 14.83 -14.04
CA SER A 15 1.94 14.61 -12.78
C SER A 15 2.17 13.14 -12.49
N ARG A 16 3.23 12.87 -11.72
CA ARG A 16 3.65 11.53 -11.34
C ARG A 16 2.42 10.96 -10.67
N ALA A 17 1.67 10.12 -11.39
CA ALA A 17 0.38 9.67 -10.93
C ALA A 17 0.62 9.05 -9.56
N HIS A 18 0.18 9.76 -8.50
CA HIS A 18 0.40 9.32 -7.14
C HIS A 18 -0.48 8.08 -7.00
N THR A 19 0.12 6.90 -7.11
CA THR A 19 -0.56 5.62 -6.94
C THR A 19 -0.99 5.51 -5.49
N LYS A 20 -2.18 6.04 -5.17
CA LYS A 20 -2.75 5.97 -3.83
C LYS A 20 -3.33 4.57 -3.63
N VAL A 21 -2.92 3.92 -2.55
CA VAL A 21 -3.47 2.63 -2.15
C VAL A 21 -4.88 2.86 -1.58
N ASP A 22 -5.84 2.13 -2.11
CA ASP A 22 -7.23 2.14 -1.64
C ASP A 22 -7.49 0.90 -0.78
N LEU A 23 -7.46 1.10 0.54
CA LEU A 23 -7.67 0.03 1.53
C LEU A 23 -9.14 -0.34 1.69
N SER A 24 -10.07 0.46 1.14
CA SER A 24 -11.49 0.13 1.13
C SER A 24 -11.80 -1.05 0.21
N LYS A 25 -10.86 -1.47 -0.65
CA LYS A 25 -10.97 -2.65 -1.52
C LYS A 25 -10.60 -3.96 -0.82
N LEU A 26 -10.12 -3.90 0.42
CA LEU A 26 -9.80 -5.11 1.18
C LEU A 26 -11.07 -5.80 1.68
N GLU A 27 -11.03 -7.13 1.68
CA GLU A 27 -12.01 -7.97 2.36
C GLU A 27 -12.09 -7.63 3.85
N LEU A 28 -13.29 -7.73 4.43
CA LEU A 28 -13.51 -7.45 5.86
C LEU A 28 -12.60 -8.31 6.75
N THR A 29 -12.38 -9.57 6.36
CA THR A 29 -11.49 -10.49 7.07
C THR A 29 -10.02 -10.05 7.03
N ALA A 30 -9.57 -9.41 5.95
CA ALA A 30 -8.21 -8.85 5.87
C ALA A 30 -8.06 -7.62 6.77
N LEU A 31 -9.06 -6.72 6.77
CA LEU A 31 -9.11 -5.56 7.65
C LEU A 31 -9.09 -5.97 9.13
N LEU A 32 -9.91 -6.94 9.52
CA LEU A 32 -9.94 -7.47 10.90
C LEU A 32 -8.62 -8.13 11.31
N ARG A 33 -7.97 -8.88 10.40
CA ARG A 33 -6.65 -9.46 10.67
C ARG A 33 -5.61 -8.37 10.94
N TYR A 34 -5.58 -7.33 10.12
CA TYR A 34 -4.67 -6.19 10.32
C TYR A 34 -4.96 -5.48 11.65
N TRP A 35 -6.23 -5.17 11.91
CA TRP A 35 -6.70 -4.49 13.12
C TRP A 35 -6.26 -5.23 14.40
N ARG A 36 -6.51 -6.54 14.48
CA ARG A 36 -6.09 -7.38 15.62
C ARG A 36 -4.58 -7.51 15.73
N HIS A 37 -3.88 -7.64 14.60
CA HIS A 37 -2.43 -7.83 14.60
C HIS A 37 -1.68 -6.63 15.18
N PHE A 38 -2.16 -5.42 14.88
CA PHE A 38 -1.59 -4.17 15.39
C PHE A 38 -2.31 -3.64 16.64
N ASN A 39 -3.27 -4.41 17.19
CA ASN A 39 -4.04 -4.06 18.37
C ASN A 39 -4.65 -2.65 18.28
N LEU A 40 -5.32 -2.36 17.17
CA LEU A 40 -5.95 -1.05 16.89
C LEU A 40 -7.30 -0.87 17.63
N ASP A 41 -7.52 -1.63 18.71
CA ASP A 41 -8.81 -1.90 19.34
C ASP A 41 -9.32 -0.73 20.19
N ALA A 42 -9.75 0.35 19.53
CA ALA A 42 -10.43 1.47 20.18
C ALA A 42 -11.94 1.24 20.39
N CYS A 43 -12.54 0.28 19.67
CA CYS A 43 -13.98 0.00 19.71
C CYS A 43 -14.25 -1.52 19.65
N PRO A 44 -15.10 -2.09 20.53
CA PRO A 44 -15.35 -3.54 20.59
C PRO A 44 -16.10 -4.12 19.39
N ASN A 45 -16.81 -3.31 18.61
CA ASN A 45 -17.51 -3.75 17.40
C ASN A 45 -17.49 -2.65 16.33
N PRO A 46 -16.37 -2.49 15.61
CA PRO A 46 -16.23 -1.42 14.62
C PRO A 46 -17.02 -1.74 13.34
N SER A 47 -17.62 -0.71 12.74
CA SER A 47 -18.17 -0.80 11.37
C SER A 47 -17.05 -0.98 10.35
N ARG A 48 -17.41 -1.33 9.10
CA ARG A 48 -16.44 -1.48 8.01
C ARG A 48 -15.67 -0.18 7.77
N GLU A 49 -16.35 0.95 7.79
CA GLU A 49 -15.78 2.28 7.57
C GLU A 49 -14.80 2.63 8.68
N GLN A 50 -15.14 2.31 9.93
CA GLN A 50 -14.26 2.51 11.08
C GLN A 50 -13.00 1.64 10.99
N LEU A 51 -13.12 0.39 10.53
CA LEU A 51 -11.96 -0.47 10.27
C LEU A 51 -11.07 0.13 9.18
N VAL A 52 -11.64 0.56 8.06
CA VAL A 52 -10.86 1.16 6.97
C VAL A 52 -10.13 2.42 7.43
N ASP A 53 -10.81 3.32 8.16
CA ASP A 53 -10.20 4.53 8.70
C ASP A 53 -9.04 4.22 9.66
N ALA A 54 -9.27 3.34 10.64
CA ALA A 54 -8.25 2.97 11.62
C ALA A 54 -7.02 2.32 10.95
N VAL A 55 -7.25 1.38 10.04
CA VAL A 55 -6.18 0.70 9.29
C VAL A 55 -5.44 1.70 8.41
N GLN A 56 -6.14 2.61 7.72
CA GLN A 56 -5.50 3.60 6.85
C GLN A 56 -4.65 4.59 7.61
N ARG A 57 -5.14 5.11 8.74
CA ARG A 57 -4.36 6.00 9.61
C ARG A 57 -3.11 5.29 10.13
N HIS A 58 -3.25 4.07 10.64
CA HIS A 58 -2.11 3.30 11.12
C HIS A 58 -1.10 3.00 10.00
N PHE A 59 -1.56 2.46 8.87
CA PHE A 59 -0.72 2.10 7.72
C PHE A 59 0.08 3.30 7.19
N THR A 60 -0.56 4.47 7.08
CA THR A 60 0.10 5.69 6.58
C THR A 60 1.11 6.26 7.57
N ALA A 61 0.92 6.03 8.87
CA ALA A 61 1.83 6.50 9.92
C ALA A 61 3.02 5.55 10.17
N GLN A 62 3.06 4.37 9.54
CA GLN A 62 4.15 3.42 9.74
C GLN A 62 5.47 3.96 9.18
N GLN A 63 6.48 4.01 10.03
CA GLN A 63 7.86 4.24 9.62
C GLN A 63 8.56 2.88 9.53
N LEU A 64 9.05 2.54 8.33
CA LEU A 64 9.64 1.23 8.05
C LEU A 64 11.01 1.40 7.39
N ASP A 65 11.94 0.50 7.72
CA ASP A 65 13.17 0.33 6.95
C ASP A 65 12.85 -0.41 5.65
N GLU A 66 12.98 0.29 4.52
CA GLU A 66 12.63 -0.22 3.20
C GLU A 66 13.42 -1.50 2.86
N LEU A 67 14.71 -1.53 3.17
CA LEU A 67 15.56 -2.68 2.84
C LEU A 67 15.13 -3.90 3.66
N GLN A 68 14.87 -3.72 4.96
CA GLN A 68 14.40 -4.80 5.83
C GLN A 68 13.05 -5.37 5.36
N VAL A 69 12.11 -4.50 4.94
CA VAL A 69 10.81 -4.92 4.43
C VAL A 69 10.97 -5.74 3.14
N ILE A 70 11.78 -5.27 2.19
CA ILE A 70 12.01 -5.97 0.92
C ILE A 70 12.68 -7.33 1.16
N VAL A 71 13.73 -7.38 1.98
CA VAL A 71 14.44 -8.63 2.31
C VAL A 71 13.49 -9.63 2.97
N SER A 72 12.75 -9.19 3.99
CA SER A 72 11.80 -10.04 4.72
C SER A 72 10.68 -10.56 3.81
N PHE A 73 10.16 -9.70 2.92
CA PHE A 73 9.16 -10.09 1.92
C PHE A 73 9.68 -11.16 0.96
N VAL A 74 10.88 -10.97 0.38
CA VAL A 74 11.50 -11.95 -0.53
C VAL A 74 11.73 -13.28 0.18
N GLN A 75 12.22 -13.28 1.43
CA GLN A 75 12.42 -14.49 2.22
C GLN A 75 11.09 -15.23 2.47
N ALA A 76 10.03 -14.52 2.84
CA ALA A 76 8.70 -15.11 3.04
C ALA A 76 8.16 -15.72 1.74
N ALA A 77 8.28 -15.00 0.61
CA ALA A 77 7.84 -15.50 -0.69
C ALA A 77 8.60 -16.75 -1.15
N LYS A 78 9.91 -16.84 -0.86
CA LYS A 78 10.71 -18.04 -1.13
C LYS A 78 10.24 -19.25 -0.31
N ARG A 79 9.89 -19.05 0.97
CA ARG A 79 9.35 -20.11 1.84
C ARG A 79 7.99 -20.63 1.37
N LEU A 80 7.12 -19.75 0.87
CA LEU A 80 5.82 -20.16 0.34
C LEU A 80 5.97 -21.11 -0.87
N LYS A 81 6.94 -20.85 -1.74
CA LYS A 81 7.24 -21.72 -2.89
C LYS A 81 7.71 -23.12 -2.49
N THR A 82 8.36 -23.25 -1.33
CA THR A 82 8.81 -24.56 -0.83
C THR A 82 7.69 -25.35 -0.17
N THR A 83 6.79 -24.70 0.57
CA THR A 83 5.65 -25.38 1.22
C THR A 83 4.60 -25.83 0.22
N MET A 84 4.46 -25.15 -0.93
CA MET A 84 3.56 -25.57 -2.01
C MET A 84 4.13 -26.69 -2.89
N LYS A 85 5.43 -27.02 -2.78
CA LYS A 85 6.08 -28.10 -3.55
C LYS A 85 6.10 -29.45 -2.81
N VAL A 86 5.65 -29.45 -1.55
CA VAL A 86 5.58 -30.63 -0.65
C VAL A 86 4.10 -31.06 -0.45
N ALA A 87 3.21 -30.67 -1.35
CA ALA A 87 1.80 -31.07 -1.37
C ALA A 87 1.51 -31.93 -2.60
#